data_AF-A0AAU4Q791-F1
#
_entry.id   AF-A0AAU4Q791-F1
#
_cell.length_a   1.000
_cell.length_b   1.000
_cell.length_c   1.000
_cell.angle_alpha   90.00
_cell.angle_beta   90.00
_cell.angle_gamma   90.00
#
_symmetry.space_group_name_H-M   'P 1'
#
loop_
_entity.id
_entity.type
_entity.pdbx_description
1 polymer ?
#
loop_
_entity_poly.entity_id
_entity_poly.type
_entity_poly.pdbx_seq_one_letter_code
_entity_poly.pdbx_strand_id
1 'polypeptide(L)'
;MPVPPTHTTARTPTRTFALTGAAILLSTFVIGCSDSGGGGGAGSSGGGRDSAAEAAQRTAPSGSPTDSSPFWVDPDSDASDQVAKWKREGRGSDAAMVERIAAHPQAMWAPGDYPRPPISDAAAQARKAGKTLVLVAYNIPHRDCGQHSAGGAHSADFYHQWIDAFASGIGKAKAVVVLEPDAIGHIVSGCSPKQYEDERYALMSSAIDRLKRQPNTKVYVDAGNPAWIPDASKLVDPLRRAGVGKADGFSLNVSNFQTDKASAAYGRRLSGLLDGAHFVVDTSRNGAGPYGDGQGDAWCNPPGRALGSAPTTRTGDALNDANLWVKRPGESDGTCRGGPAAGTWWADYALGLARNKTSPAGD
;
A
#
# COMPACT_ATOMS: atom_id res chain seq x y z
N MET A 1 43.33 5.93 -45.06
CA MET A 1 42.28 5.07 -45.63
C MET A 1 41.18 4.92 -44.59
N PRO A 2 40.00 5.52 -44.76
CA PRO A 2 38.89 5.36 -43.83
C PRO A 2 37.99 4.19 -44.25
N VAL A 3 37.62 3.36 -43.26
CA VAL A 3 36.68 2.25 -43.37
C VAL A 3 35.25 2.82 -43.34
N PRO A 4 34.32 2.39 -44.22
CA PRO A 4 32.98 2.94 -44.29
C PRO A 4 32.04 2.34 -43.20
N PRO A 5 30.98 3.05 -42.80
CA PRO A 5 30.02 2.55 -41.82
C PRO A 5 29.02 1.57 -42.45
N THR A 6 28.73 0.49 -41.74
CA THR A 6 27.71 -0.51 -42.06
C THR A 6 26.33 -0.02 -41.64
N HIS A 7 25.41 0.13 -42.59
CA HIS A 7 23.99 0.38 -42.33
C HIS A 7 23.29 -0.93 -41.92
N THR A 8 22.78 -0.99 -40.69
CA THR A 8 21.87 -2.06 -40.26
C THR A 8 20.43 -1.57 -40.37
N THR A 9 19.69 -2.12 -41.32
CA THR A 9 18.26 -1.90 -41.51
C THR A 9 17.45 -2.72 -40.50
N ALA A 10 16.80 -2.05 -39.55
CA ALA A 10 15.84 -2.68 -38.65
C ALA A 10 14.51 -2.92 -39.39
N ARG A 11 14.14 -4.18 -39.60
CA ARG A 11 12.82 -4.59 -40.07
C ARG A 11 11.87 -4.71 -38.87
N THR A 12 10.79 -3.94 -38.90
CA THR A 12 9.67 -4.03 -37.96
C THR A 12 8.88 -5.32 -38.19
N PRO A 13 8.52 -6.10 -37.16
CA PRO A 13 7.61 -7.23 -37.32
C PRO A 13 6.15 -6.76 -37.23
N THR A 14 5.41 -6.97 -38.31
CA THR A 14 3.95 -6.90 -38.37
C THR A 14 3.35 -8.09 -37.60
N ARG A 15 2.53 -7.82 -36.57
CA ARG A 15 1.74 -8.84 -35.88
C ARG A 15 0.38 -9.00 -36.56
N THR A 16 0.19 -10.16 -37.18
CA THR A 16 -1.10 -10.61 -37.74
C THR A 16 -2.00 -11.08 -36.59
N PHE A 17 -3.20 -10.50 -36.49
CA PHE A 17 -4.26 -10.98 -35.59
C PHE A 17 -4.92 -12.22 -36.21
N ALA A 18 -4.90 -13.34 -35.48
CA ALA A 18 -5.73 -14.50 -35.78
C ALA A 18 -6.87 -14.56 -34.74
N LEU A 19 -8.09 -14.31 -35.21
CA LEU A 19 -9.34 -14.57 -34.50
C LEU A 19 -9.63 -16.08 -34.58
N THR A 20 -9.72 -16.74 -33.44
CA THR A 20 -10.34 -18.07 -33.34
C THR A 20 -11.48 -18.01 -32.34
N GLY A 21 -12.70 -18.08 -32.87
CA GLY A 21 -13.91 -18.28 -32.10
C GLY A 21 -13.96 -19.69 -31.52
N ALA A 22 -14.43 -19.79 -30.27
CA ALA A 22 -14.76 -21.06 -29.64
C ALA A 22 -16.27 -21.11 -29.38
N ALA A 23 -16.86 -22.19 -29.88
CA ALA A 23 -18.29 -22.47 -29.87
C ALA A 23 -18.80 -22.81 -28.46
N ILE A 24 -20.01 -22.33 -28.18
CA ILE A 24 -20.82 -22.66 -27.01
C ILE A 24 -21.51 -24.01 -27.27
N LEU A 25 -21.29 -24.99 -26.39
CA LEU A 25 -22.10 -26.20 -26.31
C LEU A 25 -22.85 -26.24 -24.99
N LEU A 26 -24.17 -26.19 -25.10
CA LEU A 26 -25.16 -26.43 -24.07
C LEU A 26 -25.06 -27.87 -23.53
N SER A 27 -25.20 -28.05 -22.22
CA SER A 27 -25.65 -29.31 -21.62
C SER A 27 -26.45 -29.02 -20.37
N THR A 28 -27.77 -29.06 -20.53
CA THR A 28 -28.79 -29.19 -19.48
C THR A 28 -28.68 -30.54 -18.79
N PHE A 29 -28.79 -30.61 -17.46
CA PHE A 29 -29.33 -31.79 -16.79
C PHE A 29 -30.22 -31.42 -15.59
N VAL A 30 -31.17 -32.33 -15.38
CA VAL A 30 -32.49 -32.17 -14.77
C VAL A 30 -32.49 -32.30 -13.24
N ILE A 31 -33.51 -31.67 -12.65
CA ILE A 31 -33.96 -31.71 -11.26
C ILE A 31 -34.28 -33.15 -10.80
N GLY A 32 -33.88 -33.50 -9.57
CA GLY A 32 -34.40 -34.67 -8.85
C GLY A 32 -34.67 -34.34 -7.38
N CYS A 33 -35.94 -34.16 -7.04
CA CYS A 33 -36.45 -34.18 -5.67
C CYS A 33 -36.90 -35.60 -5.32
N SER A 34 -36.71 -36.04 -4.07
CA SER A 34 -37.56 -37.03 -3.38
C SER A 34 -37.30 -37.00 -1.87
N ASP A 35 -38.11 -36.19 -1.21
CA ASP A 35 -39.05 -36.50 -0.11
C ASP A 35 -38.78 -37.54 1.00
N SER A 36 -39.22 -37.10 2.19
CA SER A 36 -40.08 -37.81 3.18
C SER A 36 -39.52 -38.61 4.37
N GLY A 37 -40.01 -38.19 5.55
CA GLY A 37 -40.37 -39.03 6.72
C GLY A 37 -39.32 -39.09 7.85
N GLY A 38 -39.57 -38.76 9.12
CA GLY A 38 -40.80 -38.56 9.88
C GLY A 38 -40.84 -39.50 11.10
N GLY A 39 -40.84 -38.93 12.33
CA GLY A 39 -41.18 -39.57 13.61
C GLY A 39 -40.06 -40.44 14.23
N GLY A 40 -39.70 -40.37 15.52
CA GLY A 40 -40.46 -40.03 16.73
C GLY A 40 -40.58 -41.28 17.60
N GLY A 41 -39.95 -41.32 18.78
CA GLY A 41 -40.13 -42.43 19.73
C GLY A 41 -39.11 -42.48 20.87
N ALA A 42 -39.58 -42.17 22.08
CA ALA A 42 -38.85 -42.08 23.33
C ALA A 42 -38.58 -43.44 24.01
N GLY A 43 -37.66 -43.46 24.99
CA GLY A 43 -37.45 -44.63 25.87
C GLY A 43 -36.32 -44.50 26.91
N SER A 44 -36.63 -43.82 28.02
CA SER A 44 -36.15 -43.94 29.41
C SER A 44 -34.96 -44.88 29.77
N SER A 45 -33.98 -44.37 30.53
CA SER A 45 -33.81 -44.64 31.99
C SER A 45 -32.36 -44.56 32.49
N GLY A 46 -32.16 -43.90 33.64
CA GLY A 46 -31.33 -44.42 34.74
C GLY A 46 -29.87 -43.99 34.88
N GLY A 47 -29.58 -43.28 35.97
CA GLY A 47 -28.41 -43.56 36.82
C GLY A 47 -27.17 -42.69 36.62
N GLY A 48 -26.94 -41.77 37.56
CA GLY A 48 -25.71 -40.99 37.64
C GLY A 48 -24.48 -41.82 38.03
N ARG A 49 -23.31 -41.31 37.64
CA ARG A 49 -22.02 -41.42 38.32
C ARG A 49 -21.04 -40.47 37.65
N ASP A 50 -20.46 -39.59 38.47
CA ASP A 50 -19.30 -38.80 38.16
C ASP A 50 -18.13 -39.71 37.75
N SER A 51 -17.59 -39.50 36.55
CA SER A 51 -16.20 -39.84 36.24
C SER A 51 -15.74 -39.00 35.05
N ALA A 52 -14.70 -38.23 35.30
CA ALA A 52 -14.00 -37.36 34.37
C ALA A 52 -13.80 -38.00 33.00
N ALA A 53 -14.46 -37.45 31.99
CA ALA A 53 -14.11 -37.63 30.59
C ALA A 53 -13.42 -36.35 30.13
N GLU A 54 -12.12 -36.47 29.93
CA GLU A 54 -11.23 -35.52 29.29
C GLU A 54 -11.68 -35.31 27.84
N ALA A 55 -12.72 -34.49 27.66
CA ALA A 55 -13.20 -34.05 26.37
C ALA A 55 -12.34 -32.86 25.95
N ALA A 56 -11.40 -33.14 25.03
CA ALA A 56 -10.70 -32.15 24.24
C ALA A 56 -11.70 -31.19 23.55
N GLN A 57 -12.03 -30.11 24.25
CA GLN A 57 -12.72 -28.97 23.66
C GLN A 57 -11.70 -28.23 22.81
N ARG A 58 -11.78 -28.54 21.51
CA ARG A 58 -11.33 -27.67 20.43
C ARG A 58 -11.89 -26.28 20.72
N THR A 59 -11.05 -25.40 21.26
CA THR A 59 -11.22 -23.96 21.14
C THR A 59 -11.08 -23.65 19.66
N ALA A 60 -12.20 -23.71 18.95
CA ALA A 60 -12.35 -23.03 17.68
C ALA A 60 -11.94 -21.58 17.92
N PRO A 61 -11.04 -20.98 17.11
CA PRO A 61 -10.76 -19.57 17.21
C PRO A 61 -12.06 -18.84 16.85
N SER A 62 -12.70 -18.32 17.88
CA SER A 62 -13.87 -17.46 17.78
C SER A 62 -13.45 -16.17 17.08
N GLY A 63 -13.99 -15.94 15.88
CA GLY A 63 -14.13 -14.64 15.23
C GLY A 63 -12.82 -13.92 14.87
N SER A 64 -12.55 -13.80 13.57
CA SER A 64 -11.66 -12.74 13.07
C SER A 64 -12.05 -11.42 13.73
N PRO A 65 -11.10 -10.62 14.28
CA PRO A 65 -11.43 -9.32 14.81
C PRO A 65 -12.12 -8.53 13.70
N THR A 66 -13.38 -8.17 13.90
CA THR A 66 -14.06 -7.21 13.03
C THR A 66 -13.16 -5.99 12.92
N ASP A 67 -12.71 -5.67 11.71
CA ASP A 67 -11.70 -4.66 11.45
C ASP A 67 -12.09 -3.31 12.10
N SER A 68 -11.47 -3.05 13.26
CA SER A 68 -11.67 -1.85 14.05
C SER A 68 -11.00 -0.63 13.42
N SER A 69 -10.23 -0.82 12.35
CA SER A 69 -9.61 0.27 11.62
C SER A 69 -10.67 1.15 10.94
N PRO A 70 -10.55 2.48 10.95
CA PRO A 70 -11.46 3.35 10.21
C PRO A 70 -11.21 3.34 8.69
N PHE A 71 -10.16 2.64 8.23
CA PHE A 71 -9.73 2.62 6.84
C PHE A 71 -10.37 1.46 6.07
N TRP A 72 -10.44 1.61 4.75
CA TRP A 72 -11.03 0.63 3.84
C TRP A 72 -10.02 -0.44 3.45
N VAL A 73 -10.45 -1.71 3.49
CA VAL A 73 -9.70 -2.86 2.97
C VAL A 73 -10.11 -3.10 1.54
N ASP A 74 -9.13 -3.22 0.64
CA ASP A 74 -9.34 -3.59 -0.75
C ASP A 74 -9.61 -5.10 -0.85
N PRO A 75 -10.85 -5.53 -1.16
CA PRO A 75 -11.18 -6.96 -1.26
C PRO A 75 -10.49 -7.64 -2.44
N ASP A 76 -10.03 -6.87 -3.43
CA ASP A 76 -9.46 -7.35 -4.69
C ASP A 76 -7.94 -7.07 -4.75
N SER A 77 -7.29 -6.93 -3.59
CA SER A 77 -5.83 -6.72 -3.50
C SER A 77 -5.03 -7.96 -3.97
N ASP A 78 -3.79 -7.75 -4.43
CA ASP A 78 -2.87 -8.84 -4.80
C ASP A 78 -2.69 -9.87 -3.67
N ALA A 79 -2.75 -9.41 -2.41
CA ALA A 79 -2.71 -10.27 -1.23
C ALA A 79 -3.97 -11.16 -1.13
N SER A 80 -5.15 -10.60 -1.38
CA SER A 80 -6.43 -11.34 -1.42
C SER A 80 -6.42 -12.39 -2.52
N ASP A 81 -5.96 -12.01 -3.72
CA ASP A 81 -5.79 -12.93 -4.85
C ASP A 81 -4.81 -14.07 -4.52
N GLN A 82 -3.69 -13.74 -3.88
CA GLN A 82 -2.69 -14.72 -3.47
C GLN A 82 -3.21 -15.69 -2.40
N VAL A 83 -3.99 -15.21 -1.44
CA VAL A 83 -4.68 -16.04 -0.44
C VAL A 83 -5.63 -17.00 -1.13
N ALA A 84 -6.48 -16.52 -2.03
CA ALA A 84 -7.44 -17.35 -2.76
C ALA A 84 -6.72 -18.41 -3.61
N LYS A 85 -5.63 -18.03 -4.28
CA LYS A 85 -4.77 -18.94 -5.05
C LYS A 85 -4.18 -20.05 -4.16
N TRP A 86 -3.52 -19.70 -3.07
CA TRP A 86 -2.88 -20.69 -2.19
C TRP A 86 -3.87 -21.59 -1.46
N LYS A 87 -5.09 -21.13 -1.16
CA LYS A 87 -6.17 -22.00 -0.68
C LYS A 87 -6.54 -23.08 -1.71
N ARG A 88 -6.67 -22.72 -2.99
CA ARG A 88 -6.96 -23.67 -4.08
C ARG A 88 -5.82 -24.67 -4.33
N GLU A 89 -4.58 -24.25 -4.10
CA GLU A 89 -3.37 -25.08 -4.26
C GLU A 89 -3.07 -25.98 -3.04
N GLY A 90 -3.91 -25.96 -1.99
CA GLY A 90 -3.67 -26.74 -0.76
C GLY A 90 -2.61 -26.16 0.17
N ARG A 91 -2.12 -24.94 -0.09
CA ARG A 91 -1.16 -24.21 0.75
C ARG A 91 -1.86 -23.42 1.86
N GLY A 92 -2.73 -24.08 2.62
CA GLY A 92 -3.59 -23.45 3.62
C GLY A 92 -2.82 -22.65 4.69
N SER A 93 -1.69 -23.19 5.19
CA SER A 93 -0.86 -22.51 6.20
C SER A 93 -0.21 -21.24 5.65
N ASP A 94 0.21 -21.22 4.39
CA ASP A 94 0.81 -20.04 3.77
C ASP A 94 -0.25 -19.00 3.42
N ALA A 95 -1.42 -19.45 2.95
CA ALA A 95 -2.58 -18.58 2.75
C ALA A 95 -2.98 -17.90 4.06
N ALA A 96 -3.00 -18.62 5.19
CA ALA A 96 -3.31 -18.05 6.49
C ALA A 96 -2.29 -16.98 6.93
N MET A 97 -1.02 -17.09 6.51
CA MET A 97 -0.03 -16.05 6.78
C MET A 97 -0.28 -14.79 5.93
N VAL A 98 -0.51 -14.94 4.62
CA VAL A 98 -0.78 -13.80 3.72
C VAL A 98 -2.15 -13.17 3.97
N GLU A 99 -3.10 -13.92 4.56
CA GLU A 99 -4.37 -13.36 5.05
C GLU A 99 -4.14 -12.23 6.07
N ARG A 100 -3.04 -12.27 6.84
CA ARG A 100 -2.66 -11.17 7.73
C ARG A 100 -2.32 -9.88 6.99
N ILE A 101 -1.98 -9.97 5.70
CA ILE A 101 -1.80 -8.81 4.82
C ILE A 101 -3.14 -8.41 4.21
N ALA A 102 -3.84 -9.37 3.59
CA ALA A 102 -5.09 -9.13 2.88
C ALA A 102 -6.21 -8.57 3.77
N ALA A 103 -6.25 -8.94 5.05
CA ALA A 103 -7.28 -8.52 5.99
C ALA A 103 -7.08 -7.09 6.55
N HIS A 104 -5.99 -6.40 6.22
CA HIS A 104 -5.69 -5.06 6.74
C HIS A 104 -5.79 -3.98 5.66
N PRO A 105 -6.25 -2.76 6.01
CA PRO A 105 -6.30 -1.64 5.08
C PRO A 105 -4.92 -1.30 4.52
N GLN A 106 -4.84 -1.02 3.23
CA GLN A 106 -3.62 -0.61 2.55
C GLN A 106 -3.94 0.58 1.65
N ALA A 107 -2.93 1.40 1.37
CA ALA A 107 -3.11 2.46 0.40
C ALA A 107 -3.22 1.90 -1.02
N MET A 108 -4.16 2.44 -1.78
CA MET A 108 -4.23 2.24 -3.23
C MET A 108 -3.27 3.23 -3.90
N TRP A 109 -2.22 2.70 -4.53
CA TRP A 109 -1.35 3.48 -5.40
C TRP A 109 -2.07 3.70 -6.72
N ALA A 110 -2.35 4.95 -7.08
CA ALA A 110 -3.16 5.24 -8.25
C ALA A 110 -2.50 4.68 -9.52
N PRO A 111 -3.20 3.81 -10.27
CA PRO A 111 -2.58 3.08 -11.37
C PRO A 111 -2.55 3.90 -12.66
N GLY A 112 -1.41 3.85 -13.33
CA GLY A 112 -1.23 4.30 -14.71
C GLY A 112 -1.65 5.75 -15.00
N ASP A 113 -1.94 6.00 -16.28
CA ASP A 113 -2.25 7.33 -16.81
C ASP A 113 -3.70 7.78 -16.60
N TYR A 114 -4.59 6.84 -16.23
CA TYR A 114 -6.04 7.05 -16.13
C TYR A 114 -6.56 6.66 -14.73
N PRO A 115 -6.24 7.44 -13.68
CA PRO A 115 -6.46 7.03 -12.29
C PRO A 115 -7.93 7.09 -11.87
N ARG A 116 -8.78 7.82 -12.61
CA ARG A 116 -10.15 8.15 -12.17
C ARG A 116 -11.06 6.93 -12.02
N PRO A 117 -11.24 6.03 -13.01
CA PRO A 117 -12.15 4.90 -12.85
C PRO A 117 -11.84 4.01 -11.64
N PRO A 118 -10.60 3.51 -11.44
CA PRO A 118 -10.33 2.63 -10.32
C PRO A 118 -10.45 3.35 -8.96
N ILE A 119 -10.08 4.63 -8.86
CA ILE A 119 -10.31 5.41 -7.63
C ILE A 119 -11.80 5.62 -7.38
N SER A 120 -12.60 5.87 -8.42
CA SER A 120 -14.06 6.03 -8.29
C SER A 120 -14.73 4.76 -7.78
N ASP A 121 -14.27 3.60 -8.24
CA ASP A 121 -14.77 2.30 -7.79
C ASP A 121 -14.38 2.04 -6.33
N ALA A 122 -13.10 2.24 -5.98
CA ALA A 122 -12.63 2.13 -4.59
C ALA A 122 -13.37 3.11 -3.66
N ALA A 123 -13.58 4.35 -4.11
CA ALA A 123 -14.34 5.36 -3.37
C ALA A 123 -15.80 4.96 -3.17
N ALA A 124 -16.44 4.30 -4.14
CA ALA A 124 -17.79 3.76 -3.99
C ALA A 124 -17.85 2.63 -2.97
N GLN A 125 -16.87 1.71 -3.01
CA GLN A 125 -16.76 0.61 -2.05
C GLN A 125 -16.48 1.11 -0.63
N ALA A 126 -15.53 2.02 -0.45
CA ALA A 126 -15.20 2.64 0.83
C ALA A 126 -16.40 3.37 1.45
N ARG A 127 -17.16 4.14 0.64
CA ARG A 127 -18.40 4.77 1.10
C ARG A 127 -19.45 3.75 1.54
N LYS A 128 -19.64 2.67 0.77
CA LYS A 128 -20.59 1.60 1.12
C LYS A 128 -20.20 0.92 2.45
N ALA A 129 -18.91 0.79 2.71
CA ALA A 129 -18.38 0.24 3.97
C ALA A 129 -18.36 1.26 5.12
N GLY A 130 -18.64 2.55 4.87
CA GLY A 130 -18.50 3.62 5.87
C GLY A 130 -17.05 3.87 6.30
N LYS A 131 -16.07 3.49 5.46
CA LYS A 131 -14.63 3.54 5.75
C LYS A 131 -13.93 4.66 4.97
N THR A 132 -12.73 5.01 5.40
CA THR A 132 -11.87 6.01 4.76
C THR A 132 -10.92 5.34 3.77
N LEU A 133 -10.87 5.85 2.54
CA LEU A 133 -9.94 5.39 1.52
C LEU A 133 -8.54 5.96 1.79
N VAL A 134 -7.50 5.15 1.65
CA VAL A 134 -6.11 5.62 1.69
C VAL A 134 -5.55 5.53 0.27
N LEU A 135 -5.04 6.63 -0.25
CA LEU A 135 -4.54 6.74 -1.62
C LEU A 135 -3.11 7.25 -1.64
N VAL A 136 -2.35 6.83 -2.64
CA VAL A 136 -1.06 7.42 -2.96
C VAL A 136 -1.12 8.07 -4.34
N ALA A 137 -0.86 9.38 -4.39
CA ALA A 137 -0.56 10.09 -5.63
C ALA A 137 0.95 10.00 -5.85
N TYR A 138 1.39 9.29 -6.88
CA TYR A 138 2.81 9.06 -7.15
C TYR A 138 3.11 9.21 -8.65
N ASN A 139 2.85 10.39 -9.20
CA ASN A 139 2.98 10.62 -10.64
C ASN A 139 3.78 11.89 -10.98
N ILE A 140 4.56 12.44 -10.05
CA ILE A 140 5.37 13.63 -10.31
C ILE A 140 6.35 13.40 -11.48
N PRO A 141 6.56 14.37 -12.40
CA PRO A 141 7.55 14.24 -13.46
C PRO A 141 8.96 13.92 -12.95
N HIS A 142 9.74 13.22 -13.78
CA HIS A 142 11.11 12.79 -13.44
C HIS A 142 11.17 12.02 -12.11
N ARG A 143 10.16 11.18 -11.86
CA ARG A 143 10.02 10.40 -10.63
C ARG A 143 11.24 9.52 -10.40
N ASP A 144 11.62 9.41 -9.13
CA ASP A 144 12.69 8.52 -8.66
C ASP A 144 14.05 8.75 -9.35
N CYS A 145 14.26 9.91 -9.97
CA CYS A 145 15.49 10.28 -10.68
C CYS A 145 16.02 9.21 -11.66
N GLY A 146 15.14 8.37 -12.21
CA GLY A 146 15.53 7.27 -13.10
C GLY A 146 15.92 5.95 -12.41
N GLN A 147 15.69 5.78 -11.11
CA GLN A 147 15.96 4.56 -10.35
C GLN A 147 14.84 3.50 -10.54
N HIS A 148 14.65 2.57 -9.60
CA HIS A 148 13.80 1.38 -9.78
C HIS A 148 12.32 1.67 -10.06
N SER A 149 11.82 2.80 -9.55
CA SER A 149 10.45 3.30 -9.72
C SER A 149 10.39 4.49 -10.69
N ALA A 150 11.38 4.65 -11.57
CA ALA A 150 11.39 5.69 -12.60
C ALA A 150 10.07 5.76 -13.37
N GLY A 151 9.65 6.99 -13.70
CA GLY A 151 8.42 7.24 -14.44
C GLY A 151 7.83 8.60 -14.06
N GLY A 152 6.52 8.61 -13.85
CA GLY A 152 5.76 9.82 -13.58
C GLY A 152 5.20 10.45 -14.84
N ALA A 153 4.49 11.55 -14.66
CA ALA A 153 3.91 12.34 -15.72
C ALA A 153 4.99 12.81 -16.71
N HIS A 154 4.65 12.79 -17.99
CA HIS A 154 5.56 13.20 -19.06
C HIS A 154 5.63 14.72 -19.25
N SER A 155 4.79 15.49 -18.55
CA SER A 155 4.80 16.95 -18.51
C SER A 155 4.05 17.50 -17.29
N ALA A 156 4.28 18.77 -16.96
CA ALA A 156 3.51 19.51 -15.96
C ALA A 156 2.00 19.53 -16.26
N ASP A 157 1.63 19.78 -17.53
CA ASP A 157 0.22 19.80 -17.94
C ASP A 157 -0.47 18.45 -17.76
N PHE A 158 0.24 17.36 -18.11
CA PHE A 158 -0.28 16.01 -17.91
C PHE A 158 -0.42 15.71 -16.41
N TYR A 159 0.55 16.13 -15.58
CA TYR A 159 0.45 15.99 -14.13
C TYR A 159 -0.80 16.68 -13.57
N HIS A 160 -1.07 17.93 -13.98
CA HIS A 160 -2.27 18.65 -13.56
C HIS A 160 -3.56 17.93 -13.97
N GLN A 161 -3.63 17.43 -15.20
CA GLN A 161 -4.78 16.65 -15.69
C GLN A 161 -4.95 15.35 -14.89
N TRP A 162 -3.84 14.67 -14.59
CA TRP A 162 -3.83 13.43 -13.82
C TRP A 162 -4.31 13.68 -12.39
N ILE A 163 -3.85 14.74 -11.71
CA ILE A 163 -4.31 15.10 -10.37
C ILE A 163 -5.78 15.51 -10.38
N ASP A 164 -6.25 16.22 -11.41
CA ASP A 164 -7.67 16.54 -11.56
C ASP A 164 -8.51 15.26 -11.69
N ALA A 165 -8.07 14.30 -12.50
CA ALA A 165 -8.72 13.00 -12.66
C ALA A 165 -8.71 12.19 -11.36
N PHE A 166 -7.57 12.14 -10.67
CA PHE A 166 -7.40 11.49 -9.36
C PHE A 166 -8.40 12.07 -8.34
N ALA A 167 -8.41 13.39 -8.19
CA ALA A 167 -9.27 14.08 -7.23
C ALA A 167 -10.76 13.97 -7.60
N SER A 168 -11.08 13.90 -8.90
CA SER A 168 -12.42 13.63 -9.39
C SER A 168 -12.87 12.19 -9.11
N GLY A 169 -11.94 11.22 -9.10
CA GLY A 169 -12.21 9.84 -8.67
C GLY A 169 -12.61 9.74 -7.20
N ILE A 170 -11.96 10.52 -6.32
CA ILE A 170 -12.32 10.59 -4.89
C ILE A 170 -13.75 11.11 -4.71
N GLY A 171 -14.11 12.17 -5.45
CA GLY A 171 -15.40 12.82 -5.35
C GLY A 171 -15.69 13.32 -3.93
N LYS A 172 -16.70 12.73 -3.28
CA LYS A 172 -17.12 13.07 -1.91
C LYS A 172 -16.75 12.03 -0.85
N ALA A 173 -16.05 10.95 -1.22
CA ALA A 173 -15.65 9.92 -0.28
C ALA A 173 -14.68 10.49 0.78
N LYS A 174 -14.63 9.86 1.95
CA LYS A 174 -13.59 10.15 2.94
C LYS A 174 -12.27 9.58 2.43
N ALA A 175 -11.24 10.41 2.34
CA ALA A 175 -9.94 9.99 1.82
C ALA A 175 -8.78 10.58 2.62
N VAL A 176 -7.71 9.79 2.74
CA VAL A 176 -6.37 10.24 3.09
C VAL A 176 -5.50 10.06 1.85
N VAL A 177 -4.84 11.13 1.40
CA VAL A 177 -3.93 11.12 0.25
C VAL A 177 -2.51 11.34 0.75
N VAL A 178 -1.65 10.37 0.51
CA VAL A 178 -0.19 10.54 0.61
C VAL A 178 0.30 11.06 -0.74
N LEU A 179 0.87 12.25 -0.74
CA LEU A 179 1.24 12.99 -1.94
C LEU A 179 2.73 12.87 -2.23
N GLU A 180 3.02 12.28 -3.39
CA GLU A 180 4.33 12.15 -4.03
C GLU A 180 5.43 11.67 -3.08
N PRO A 181 5.36 10.40 -2.61
CA PRO A 181 6.48 9.76 -1.93
C PRO A 181 7.82 10.11 -2.56
N ASP A 182 8.81 10.39 -1.71
CA ASP A 182 10.19 10.71 -2.09
C ASP A 182 10.42 12.02 -2.85
N ALA A 183 9.39 12.71 -3.36
CA ALA A 183 9.59 13.87 -4.23
C ALA A 183 10.38 15.00 -3.55
N ILE A 184 10.07 15.29 -2.27
CA ILE A 184 10.81 16.29 -1.49
C ILE A 184 12.17 15.75 -1.04
N GLY A 185 12.23 14.48 -0.62
CA GLY A 185 13.48 13.86 -0.20
C GLY A 185 14.51 13.77 -1.32
N HIS A 186 14.07 13.59 -2.57
CA HIS A 186 14.92 13.60 -3.75
C HIS A 186 15.48 14.99 -4.08
N ILE A 187 14.77 16.06 -3.76
CA ILE A 187 15.33 17.42 -3.85
C ILE A 187 16.40 17.60 -2.78
N VAL A 188 16.08 17.28 -1.52
CA VAL A 188 17.00 17.47 -0.39
C VAL A 188 18.28 16.64 -0.52
N SER A 189 18.19 15.43 -1.09
CA SER A 189 19.35 14.56 -1.32
C SER A 189 20.14 14.90 -2.59
N GLY A 190 19.69 15.87 -3.40
CA GLY A 190 20.36 16.26 -4.65
C GLY A 190 20.16 15.27 -5.81
N CYS A 191 19.21 14.34 -5.68
CA CYS A 191 18.84 13.37 -6.70
C CYS A 191 18.06 14.03 -7.84
N SER A 192 17.13 14.93 -7.51
CA SER A 192 16.39 15.71 -8.51
C SER A 192 17.31 16.76 -9.14
N PRO A 193 17.36 16.87 -10.49
CA PRO A 193 18.15 17.92 -11.13
C PRO A 193 17.64 19.31 -10.75
N LYS A 194 18.57 20.21 -10.37
CA LYS A 194 18.25 21.57 -9.89
C LYS A 194 17.30 22.36 -10.80
N GLN A 195 17.42 22.18 -12.11
CA GLN A 195 16.59 22.89 -13.10
C GLN A 195 15.09 22.54 -13.00
N TYR A 196 14.72 21.43 -12.36
CA TYR A 196 13.34 20.97 -12.20
C TYR A 196 12.78 21.18 -10.78
N GLU A 197 13.57 21.70 -9.84
CA GLU A 197 13.13 21.84 -8.44
C GLU A 197 11.94 22.79 -8.30
N ASP A 198 12.03 23.98 -8.92
CA ASP A 198 10.98 24.99 -8.84
C ASP A 198 9.66 24.50 -9.46
N GLU A 199 9.74 23.81 -10.60
CA GLU A 199 8.59 23.16 -11.22
C GLU A 199 7.99 22.10 -10.30
N ARG A 200 8.82 21.21 -9.72
CA ARG A 200 8.37 20.18 -8.78
C ARG A 200 7.65 20.79 -7.57
N TYR A 201 8.18 21.85 -6.97
CA TYR A 201 7.50 22.54 -5.87
C TYR A 201 6.14 23.13 -6.30
N ALA A 202 6.09 23.76 -7.47
CA ALA A 202 4.86 24.33 -8.02
C ALA A 202 3.79 23.25 -8.29
N LEU A 203 4.18 22.11 -8.88
CA LEU A 203 3.30 20.97 -9.13
C LEU A 203 2.77 20.36 -7.83
N MET A 204 3.63 20.20 -6.82
CA MET A 204 3.18 19.69 -5.52
C MET A 204 2.20 20.66 -4.85
N SER A 205 2.49 21.96 -4.84
CA SER A 205 1.56 22.95 -4.28
C SER A 205 0.23 23.00 -5.04
N SER A 206 0.24 22.92 -6.38
CA SER A 206 -1.00 22.93 -7.17
C SER A 206 -1.80 21.65 -6.97
N ALA A 207 -1.14 20.51 -6.75
CA ALA A 207 -1.80 19.26 -6.42
C ALA A 207 -2.52 19.34 -5.07
N ILE A 208 -1.88 19.91 -4.04
CA ILE A 208 -2.52 20.16 -2.73
C ILE A 208 -3.77 21.04 -2.93
N ASP A 209 -3.62 22.18 -3.61
CA ASP A 209 -4.73 23.11 -3.88
C ASP A 209 -5.89 22.43 -4.61
N ARG A 210 -5.60 21.49 -5.52
CA ARG A 210 -6.63 20.74 -6.24
C ARG A 210 -7.29 19.68 -5.39
N LEU A 211 -6.54 18.92 -4.59
CA LEU A 211 -7.03 17.84 -3.72
C LEU A 211 -7.83 18.36 -2.53
N LYS A 212 -7.48 19.54 -2.00
CA LYS A 212 -8.20 20.17 -0.88
C LYS A 212 -9.57 20.75 -1.26
N ARG A 213 -9.95 20.71 -2.54
CA ARG A 213 -11.33 21.03 -2.98
C ARG A 213 -12.32 19.90 -2.66
N GLN A 214 -11.82 18.73 -2.28
CA GLN A 214 -12.62 17.56 -1.95
C GLN A 214 -13.00 17.70 -0.46
N PRO A 215 -14.30 17.64 -0.12
CA PRO A 215 -14.78 18.07 1.20
C PRO A 215 -14.33 17.16 2.35
N ASN A 216 -13.95 15.92 2.07
CA ASN A 216 -13.60 14.91 3.07
C ASN A 216 -12.19 14.33 2.84
N THR A 217 -11.30 15.11 2.22
CA THR A 217 -9.95 14.66 1.87
C THR A 217 -8.90 15.33 2.75
N LYS A 218 -8.12 14.49 3.43
CA LYS A 218 -6.86 14.88 4.07
C LYS A 218 -5.69 14.62 3.12
N VAL A 219 -4.72 15.52 3.07
CA VAL A 219 -3.52 15.44 2.22
C VAL A 219 -2.28 15.51 3.10
N TYR A 220 -1.35 14.57 2.91
CA TYR A 220 -0.06 14.51 3.60
C TYR A 220 1.06 14.53 2.56
N VAL A 221 1.92 15.55 2.61
CA VAL A 221 3.08 15.65 1.72
C VAL A 221 4.18 14.73 2.21
N ASP A 222 4.76 13.89 1.35
CA ASP A 222 5.82 12.99 1.82
C ASP A 222 7.11 13.72 2.23
N ALA A 223 7.65 13.31 3.38
CA ALA A 223 8.82 13.90 4.01
C ALA A 223 9.94 12.88 4.27
N GLY A 224 9.93 11.76 3.53
CA GLY A 224 10.97 10.72 3.63
C GLY A 224 10.99 10.03 5.00
N ASN A 225 12.17 9.81 5.55
CA ASN A 225 12.35 9.03 6.78
C ASN A 225 13.64 9.42 7.56
N PRO A 226 13.72 9.10 8.87
CA PRO A 226 14.84 9.52 9.72
C PRO A 226 16.22 8.96 9.35
N ALA A 227 16.31 7.87 8.59
CA ALA A 227 17.60 7.35 8.15
C ALA A 227 18.10 8.05 6.88
N TRP A 228 17.18 8.44 6.00
CA TRP A 228 17.52 9.10 4.74
C TRP A 228 17.87 10.58 4.93
N ILE A 229 17.08 11.30 5.73
CA ILE A 229 17.29 12.72 6.02
C ILE A 229 17.36 12.87 7.55
N PRO A 230 18.50 12.57 8.19
CA PRO A 230 18.58 12.58 9.66
C PRO A 230 18.33 13.96 10.27
N ASP A 231 18.75 15.00 9.57
CA ASP A 231 18.53 16.40 9.95
C ASP A 231 17.21 16.91 9.36
N ALA A 232 16.15 16.84 10.16
CA ALA A 232 14.80 17.27 9.79
C ALA A 232 14.72 18.76 9.38
N SER A 233 15.65 19.62 9.83
CA SER A 233 15.62 21.04 9.47
C SER A 233 15.79 21.27 7.96
N LYS A 234 16.45 20.33 7.26
CA LYS A 234 16.64 20.37 5.82
C LYS A 234 15.34 20.20 5.02
N LEU A 235 14.28 19.69 5.63
CA LEU A 235 12.98 19.52 5.00
C LEU A 235 12.09 20.75 5.13
N VAL A 236 12.39 21.69 6.04
CA VAL A 236 11.48 22.79 6.38
C VAL A 236 11.21 23.70 5.19
N ASP A 237 12.25 24.25 4.56
CA ASP A 237 12.09 25.11 3.39
C ASP A 237 11.48 24.36 2.19
N PRO A 238 11.98 23.17 1.80
CA PRO A 238 11.37 22.37 0.74
C PRO A 238 9.88 22.07 0.95
N LEU A 239 9.47 21.64 2.15
CA LEU A 239 8.07 21.35 2.44
C LEU A 239 7.21 22.63 2.44
N ARG A 240 7.73 23.75 2.93
CA ARG A 240 7.03 25.04 2.86
C ARG A 240 6.84 25.49 1.42
N ARG A 241 7.87 25.37 0.57
CA ARG A 241 7.80 25.69 -0.87
C ARG A 241 6.86 24.77 -1.63
N ALA A 242 6.78 23.50 -1.24
CA ALA A 242 5.80 22.54 -1.76
C ALA A 242 4.36 22.80 -1.28
N GLY A 243 4.16 23.69 -0.32
CA GLY A 243 2.83 24.08 0.16
C GLY A 243 2.30 23.25 1.32
N VAL A 244 3.15 22.62 2.15
CA VAL A 244 2.71 21.80 3.30
C VAL A 244 1.74 22.53 4.24
N GLY A 245 1.85 23.86 4.38
CA GLY A 245 0.93 24.67 5.19
C GLY A 245 -0.51 24.75 4.65
N LYS A 246 -0.76 24.29 3.43
CA LYS A 246 -2.09 24.13 2.83
C LYS A 246 -2.62 22.69 2.94
N ALA A 247 -1.74 21.74 3.28
CA ALA A 247 -2.06 20.34 3.48
C ALA A 247 -2.50 20.10 4.94
N ASP A 248 -2.87 18.86 5.27
CA ASP A 248 -3.19 18.45 6.64
C ASP A 248 -1.93 18.06 7.43
N GLY A 249 -0.82 17.81 6.73
CA GLY A 249 0.43 17.43 7.36
C GLY A 249 1.46 16.84 6.39
N PHE A 250 2.33 15.99 6.92
CA PHE A 250 3.31 15.23 6.14
C PHE A 250 3.27 13.72 6.41
N SER A 251 3.74 12.89 5.46
CA SER A 251 3.92 11.45 5.69
C SER A 251 5.37 11.10 5.93
N LEU A 252 5.59 10.03 6.68
CA LEU A 252 6.91 9.48 6.97
C LEU A 252 6.98 7.99 6.68
N ASN A 253 8.21 7.54 6.43
CA ASN A 253 8.58 6.12 6.37
C ASN A 253 7.94 5.34 5.21
N VAL A 254 7.32 6.02 4.24
CA VAL A 254 6.67 5.38 3.09
C VAL A 254 7.66 4.44 2.41
N SER A 255 7.24 3.17 2.25
CA SER A 255 8.07 2.10 1.67
C SER A 255 9.37 1.80 2.42
N ASN A 256 9.57 2.27 3.65
CA ASN A 256 10.77 2.05 4.43
C ASN A 256 10.47 1.24 5.71
N PHE A 257 11.46 1.11 6.59
CA PHE A 257 11.47 0.12 7.67
C PHE A 257 11.84 0.73 9.03
N GLN A 258 11.87 2.07 9.14
CA GLN A 258 12.22 2.73 10.39
C GLN A 258 11.18 2.42 11.47
N THR A 259 11.63 2.17 12.70
CA THR A 259 10.75 1.76 13.81
C THR A 259 9.71 2.84 14.13
N ASP A 260 8.57 2.43 14.70
CA ASP A 260 7.50 3.34 15.15
C ASP A 260 8.08 4.42 16.08
N LYS A 261 8.93 4.05 17.04
CA LYS A 261 9.64 4.99 17.92
C LYS A 261 10.47 6.03 17.15
N ALA A 262 11.31 5.59 16.22
CA ALA A 262 12.20 6.47 15.47
C ALA A 262 11.40 7.44 14.58
N SER A 263 10.40 6.93 13.88
CA SER A 263 9.50 7.70 13.02
C SER A 263 8.68 8.70 13.82
N ALA A 264 8.09 8.31 14.96
CA ALA A 264 7.33 9.23 15.81
C ALA A 264 8.21 10.32 16.42
N ALA A 265 9.42 9.99 16.90
CA ALA A 265 10.36 10.98 17.41
C ALA A 265 10.81 11.96 16.31
N TYR A 266 11.03 11.48 15.09
CA TYR A 266 11.35 12.31 13.94
C TYR A 266 10.17 13.22 13.53
N GLY A 267 8.96 12.66 13.46
CA GLY A 267 7.73 13.39 13.17
C GLY A 267 7.48 14.53 14.15
N ARG A 268 7.60 14.29 15.47
CA ARG A 268 7.46 15.36 16.48
C ARG A 268 8.49 16.48 16.30
N ARG A 269 9.74 16.16 15.95
CA ARG A 269 10.76 17.18 15.67
C ARG A 269 10.42 18.01 14.44
N LEU A 270 10.07 17.35 13.33
CA LEU A 270 9.71 18.05 12.09
C LEU A 270 8.43 18.88 12.25
N SER A 271 7.43 18.35 12.95
CA SER A 271 6.18 19.04 13.31
C SER A 271 6.45 20.33 14.07
N GLY A 272 7.34 20.30 15.08
CA GLY A 272 7.73 21.51 15.83
C GLY A 272 8.42 22.58 14.96
N LEU A 273 9.08 22.19 13.87
CA LEU A 273 9.69 23.10 12.89
C LEU A 273 8.70 23.62 11.84
N LEU A 274 7.54 22.96 11.71
CA LEU A 274 6.46 23.25 10.76
C LEU A 274 5.20 23.69 11.49
N ASP A 275 5.37 24.50 12.54
CA ASP A 275 4.27 25.20 13.22
C ASP A 275 3.18 24.25 13.78
N GLY A 276 3.57 23.04 14.17
CA GLY A 276 2.68 22.02 14.73
C GLY A 276 1.96 21.16 13.68
N ALA A 277 2.45 21.11 12.43
CA ALA A 277 1.90 20.25 11.39
C ALA A 277 1.77 18.79 11.85
N HIS A 278 0.62 18.18 11.58
CA HIS A 278 0.36 16.77 11.90
C HIS A 278 1.12 15.85 10.94
N PHE A 279 1.19 14.56 11.26
CA PHE A 279 1.82 13.57 10.39
C PHE A 279 1.16 12.20 10.45
N VAL A 280 1.46 11.39 9.44
CA VAL A 280 1.13 9.95 9.38
C VAL A 280 2.40 9.14 9.13
N VAL A 281 2.42 7.89 9.58
CA VAL A 281 3.58 7.00 9.46
C VAL A 281 3.20 5.74 8.72
N ASP A 282 4.00 5.36 7.72
CA ASP A 282 3.91 4.03 7.10
C ASP A 282 4.52 2.97 8.04
N THR A 283 3.70 2.03 8.49
CA THR A 283 4.06 0.91 9.36
C THR A 283 3.92 -0.44 8.66
N SER A 284 3.79 -0.45 7.33
CA SER A 284 3.59 -1.65 6.52
C SER A 284 4.61 -2.77 6.78
N ARG A 285 5.90 -2.42 6.93
CA ARG A 285 7.01 -3.39 6.96
C ARG A 285 8.04 -3.16 8.07
N ASN A 286 7.77 -2.26 9.01
CA ASN A 286 8.77 -1.82 9.99
C ASN A 286 8.78 -2.62 11.30
N GLY A 287 8.06 -3.75 11.38
CA GLY A 287 7.92 -4.52 12.62
C GLY A 287 9.23 -5.11 13.17
N ALA A 288 10.25 -5.26 12.32
CA ALA A 288 11.59 -5.70 12.72
C ALA A 288 12.65 -4.57 12.62
N GLY A 289 12.21 -3.33 12.43
CA GLY A 289 13.08 -2.17 12.18
C GLY A 289 13.84 -2.23 10.85
N PRO A 290 14.80 -1.32 10.62
CA PRO A 290 15.57 -1.28 9.38
C PRO A 290 16.59 -2.41 9.28
N TYR A 291 16.97 -2.73 8.05
CA TYR A 291 18.01 -3.71 7.78
C TYR A 291 19.39 -3.11 8.06
N GLY A 292 20.20 -3.82 8.84
CA GLY A 292 21.48 -3.33 9.36
C GLY A 292 22.70 -3.86 8.61
N ASP A 293 22.71 -3.85 7.28
CA ASP A 293 23.85 -4.33 6.49
C ASP A 293 24.87 -3.23 6.11
N GLY A 294 24.56 -1.96 6.41
CA GLY A 294 25.44 -0.82 6.12
C GLY A 294 25.58 -0.49 4.63
N GLN A 295 24.75 -1.07 3.76
CA GLN A 295 24.75 -0.83 2.32
C GLN A 295 23.80 0.32 1.95
N GLY A 296 24.10 1.03 0.87
CA GLY A 296 23.27 2.15 0.37
C GLY A 296 21.88 1.73 -0.13
N ASP A 297 21.64 0.43 -0.30
CA ASP A 297 20.39 -0.15 -0.79
C ASP A 297 19.63 -0.94 0.30
N ALA A 298 19.92 -0.73 1.59
CA ALA A 298 19.31 -1.45 2.72
C ALA A 298 17.76 -1.36 2.76
N TRP A 299 17.18 -0.42 2.01
CA TRP A 299 15.74 -0.24 1.83
C TRP A 299 15.14 -1.12 0.72
N CYS A 300 15.94 -1.69 -0.18
CA CYS A 300 15.43 -2.36 -1.37
C CYS A 300 15.27 -3.87 -1.15
N ASN A 301 14.04 -4.36 -0.96
CA ASN A 301 13.74 -5.77 -0.68
C ASN A 301 14.59 -6.43 0.45
N PRO A 302 14.83 -5.77 1.60
CA PRO A 302 15.66 -6.35 2.64
C PRO A 302 15.04 -7.63 3.25
N PRO A 303 15.85 -8.66 3.54
CA PRO A 303 15.37 -9.86 4.20
C PRO A 303 15.11 -9.61 5.70
N GLY A 304 14.36 -10.54 6.31
CA GLY A 304 14.15 -10.57 7.76
C GLY A 304 13.32 -9.41 8.31
N ARG A 305 12.68 -8.61 7.46
CA ARG A 305 11.71 -7.58 7.88
C ARG A 305 10.37 -8.23 8.22
N ALA A 306 9.53 -7.54 8.98
CA ALA A 306 8.25 -8.06 9.45
C ALA A 306 7.15 -7.02 9.27
N LEU A 307 5.89 -7.46 9.16
CA LEU A 307 4.75 -6.54 9.23
C LEU A 307 4.81 -5.72 10.52
N GLY A 308 4.58 -4.41 10.40
CA GLY A 308 4.49 -3.52 11.55
C GLY A 308 3.09 -3.44 12.14
N SER A 309 2.83 -2.37 12.89
CA SER A 309 1.53 -2.15 13.53
C SER A 309 0.42 -1.99 12.48
N ALA A 310 -0.75 -2.56 12.76
CA ALA A 310 -1.90 -2.47 11.88
C ALA A 310 -2.40 -1.02 11.74
N PRO A 311 -2.97 -0.62 10.58
CA PRO A 311 -3.44 0.73 10.36
C PRO A 311 -4.45 1.20 11.42
N THR A 312 -4.19 2.34 12.05
CA THR A 312 -5.01 2.88 13.14
C THR A 312 -4.85 4.39 13.31
N THR A 313 -5.88 5.04 13.83
CA THR A 313 -5.82 6.44 14.30
C THR A 313 -5.57 6.55 15.81
N ARG A 314 -5.46 5.42 16.53
CA ARG A 314 -5.16 5.37 17.96
C ARG A 314 -3.65 5.24 18.17
N THR A 315 -2.92 6.28 17.80
CA THR A 315 -1.45 6.32 17.83
C THR A 315 -0.89 6.62 19.22
N GLY A 316 -1.69 7.26 20.08
CA GLY A 316 -1.24 7.74 21.39
C GLY A 316 -0.41 9.03 21.33
N ASP A 317 -0.23 9.61 20.14
CA ASP A 317 0.47 10.88 19.92
C ASP A 317 -0.47 11.87 19.23
N ALA A 318 -0.69 13.03 19.85
CA ALA A 318 -1.61 14.04 19.36
C ALA A 318 -1.23 14.63 17.99
N LEU A 319 0.04 14.50 17.58
CA LEU A 319 0.53 14.96 16.29
C LEU A 319 0.58 13.85 15.23
N ASN A 320 0.54 12.58 15.63
CA ASN A 320 0.48 11.44 14.70
C ASN A 320 -0.99 11.06 14.45
N ASP A 321 -1.53 11.50 13.32
CA ASP A 321 -2.93 11.29 12.96
C ASP A 321 -3.25 9.81 12.70
N ALA A 322 -2.31 9.06 12.15
CA ALA A 322 -2.49 7.64 11.86
C ALA A 322 -1.18 6.90 11.57
N ASN A 323 -1.12 5.65 12.02
CA ASN A 323 -0.27 4.64 11.41
C ASN A 323 -1.05 4.04 10.23
N LEU A 324 -0.41 3.93 9.08
CA LEU A 324 -0.99 3.45 7.83
C LEU A 324 -0.10 2.37 7.22
N TRP A 325 -0.66 1.49 6.42
CA TRP A 325 0.14 0.70 5.48
C TRP A 325 0.10 1.40 4.13
N VAL A 326 1.09 2.27 3.89
CA VAL A 326 1.17 3.05 2.66
C VAL A 326 1.78 2.19 1.55
N LYS A 327 2.96 1.62 1.77
CA LYS A 327 3.45 0.53 0.91
C LYS A 327 2.58 -0.71 1.11
N ARG A 328 2.24 -1.38 0.00
CA ARG A 328 1.51 -2.66 0.01
C ARG A 328 2.50 -3.80 0.35
N PRO A 329 2.42 -4.44 1.54
CA PRO A 329 3.36 -5.50 1.91
C PRO A 329 3.28 -6.68 0.94
N GLY A 330 4.40 -7.00 0.29
CA GLY A 330 4.48 -8.08 -0.69
C GLY A 330 4.79 -7.61 -2.11
N GLU A 331 4.63 -6.32 -2.41
CA GLU A 331 5.20 -5.76 -3.62
C GLU A 331 6.72 -5.59 -3.53
N SER A 332 7.41 -5.87 -4.63
CA SER A 332 8.85 -5.57 -4.76
C SER A 332 9.13 -4.06 -4.71
N ASP A 333 10.29 -3.70 -4.16
CA ASP A 333 10.86 -2.35 -4.21
C ASP A 333 11.68 -2.11 -5.50
N GLY A 334 12.07 -3.17 -6.20
CA GLY A 334 12.96 -3.13 -7.36
C GLY A 334 13.66 -4.47 -7.61
N THR A 335 14.53 -4.54 -8.61
CA THR A 335 15.21 -5.80 -8.98
C THR A 335 16.33 -6.23 -8.04
N CYS A 336 16.63 -5.41 -7.04
CA CYS A 336 17.58 -5.67 -5.97
C CYS A 336 17.25 -6.98 -5.22
N ARG A 337 18.29 -7.65 -4.72
CA ARG A 337 18.18 -8.89 -3.92
C ARG A 337 17.32 -9.98 -4.58
N GLY A 338 17.30 -10.01 -5.92
CA GLY A 338 16.55 -10.99 -6.72
C GLY A 338 15.06 -10.69 -6.85
N GLY A 339 14.63 -9.48 -6.49
CA GLY A 339 13.23 -9.08 -6.58
C GLY A 339 12.72 -8.89 -8.02
N PRO A 340 11.41 -8.98 -8.23
CA PRO A 340 10.76 -8.49 -9.45
C PRO A 340 10.88 -6.97 -9.64
N ALA A 341 10.39 -6.45 -10.76
CA ALA A 341 10.27 -5.00 -10.97
C ALA A 341 9.45 -4.33 -9.85
N ALA A 342 9.75 -3.06 -9.55
CA ALA A 342 9.08 -2.32 -8.49
C ALA A 342 7.56 -2.32 -8.66
N GLY A 343 6.83 -2.50 -7.55
CA GLY A 343 5.36 -2.59 -7.53
C GLY A 343 4.80 -3.94 -8.00
N THR A 344 5.62 -4.88 -8.47
CA THR A 344 5.15 -6.22 -8.83
C THR A 344 4.95 -7.06 -7.57
N TRP A 345 3.80 -7.74 -7.48
CA TRP A 345 3.52 -8.68 -6.39
C TRP A 345 4.55 -9.81 -6.33
N TRP A 346 5.11 -10.03 -5.14
CA TRP A 346 6.12 -11.05 -4.86
C TRP A 346 5.72 -11.90 -3.65
N ALA A 347 5.08 -13.03 -3.94
CA ALA A 347 4.46 -13.89 -2.94
C ALA A 347 5.41 -14.39 -1.83
N ASP A 348 6.66 -14.71 -2.18
CA ASP A 348 7.65 -15.16 -1.19
C ASP A 348 8.08 -14.04 -0.25
N TYR A 349 8.17 -12.81 -0.75
CA TYR A 349 8.46 -11.64 0.07
C TYR A 349 7.29 -11.31 1.01
N ALA A 350 6.06 -11.34 0.49
CA ALA A 350 4.84 -11.20 1.28
C ALA A 350 4.78 -12.23 2.42
N LEU A 351 5.05 -13.50 2.09
CA LEU A 351 5.07 -14.60 3.05
C LEU A 351 6.19 -14.43 4.10
N GLY A 352 7.36 -13.95 3.69
CA GLY A 352 8.46 -13.61 4.60
C GLY A 352 8.08 -12.54 5.61
N LEU A 353 7.53 -11.41 5.14
CA LEU A 353 7.05 -10.31 5.99
C LEU A 353 5.99 -10.80 6.98
N ALA A 354 5.04 -11.61 6.52
CA ALA A 354 3.96 -12.14 7.35
C ALA A 354 4.45 -13.17 8.38
N ARG A 355 5.44 -14.00 8.05
CA ARG A 355 5.97 -15.02 8.98
C ARG A 355 6.89 -14.44 10.04
N ASN A 356 7.66 -13.41 9.70
CA ASN A 356 8.63 -12.84 10.61
C ASN A 356 7.95 -12.17 11.81
N LYS A 357 8.60 -12.28 12.98
CA LYS A 357 8.07 -11.70 14.21
C LYS A 357 8.44 -10.22 14.30
N THR A 358 7.50 -9.44 14.82
CA THR A 358 7.77 -8.08 15.28
C THR A 358 8.79 -8.14 16.42
N SER A 359 9.86 -7.36 16.34
CA SER A 359 10.90 -7.30 17.36
C SER A 359 10.43 -6.41 18.52
N PRO A 360 10.59 -6.83 19.80
CA PRO A 360 10.24 -6.00 20.96
C PRO A 360 11.05 -4.69 21.07
N ALA A 361 12.14 -4.57 20.32
CA ALA A 361 12.99 -3.37 20.29
C ALA A 361 12.34 -2.17 19.53
N GLY A 362 11.06 -2.28 19.14
CA GLY A 362 10.31 -1.27 18.40
C GLY A 362 9.65 -0.17 19.26
N ASP A 363 9.61 -0.31 20.58
CA ASP A 363 9.08 0.68 21.54
C ASP A 363 10.10 1.77 21.91
#